data_AF-A0A3D9D5E8-F1
#
_entry.id   AF-A0A3D9D5E8-F1
#
_cell.length_a   1.000
_cell.length_b   1.000
_cell.length_c   1.000
_cell.angle_alpha   90.00
_cell.angle_beta   90.00
_cell.angle_gamma   90.00
#
_symmetry.space_group_name_H-M   'P 1'
#
loop_
_entity.id
_entity.type
_entity.pdbx_description
1 polymer ?
#
loop_
_entity_poly.entity_id
_entity_poly.type
_entity_poly.pdbx_seq_one_letter_code
_entity_poly.pdbx_strand_id
1 'polypeptide(L)'
;MIGFNFHFYSPTLKIIVPTNYTGEINLVVANIDDNILNVDEDRIGYINEMTFDKTYRKPIVIDRNGNDLSKQLKGFNNLIFWTNPEHCCIQLNAIKSLNFEILPQDKTENPFKFFEVTKHIDRKITKLFPLKRKYKSK
;
A
#
# COMPACT_ATOMS: atom_id res chain seq x y z
N MET A 1 18.29 -33.43 13.49
CA MET A 1 18.29 -32.03 13.01
C MET A 1 17.05 -31.84 12.16
N ILE A 2 15.98 -31.29 12.75
CA ILE A 2 14.70 -31.09 12.04
C ILE A 2 14.81 -29.74 11.33
N GLY A 3 14.99 -29.76 10.01
CA GLY A 3 15.01 -28.55 9.20
C GLY A 3 13.59 -28.02 9.03
N PHE A 4 13.25 -26.94 9.73
CA PHE A 4 12.04 -26.18 9.42
C PHE A 4 12.27 -25.43 8.11
N ASN A 5 11.71 -25.94 7.00
CA ASN A 5 11.56 -25.17 5.77
C ASN A 5 10.47 -24.12 5.99
N PHE A 6 10.87 -22.91 6.40
CA PHE A 6 9.98 -21.76 6.37
C PHE A 6 9.76 -21.35 4.92
N HIS A 7 8.65 -21.81 4.33
CA HIS A 7 8.22 -21.32 3.03
C HIS A 7 7.54 -19.96 3.23
N PHE A 8 8.27 -18.88 2.96
CA PHE A 8 7.74 -17.53 2.98
C PHE A 8 6.81 -17.34 1.77
N TYR A 9 5.55 -17.73 1.93
CA TYR A 9 4.52 -17.43 0.92
C TYR A 9 4.25 -15.93 0.91
N SER A 10 4.64 -15.28 -0.20
CA SER A 10 4.37 -13.87 -0.47
C SER A 10 3.37 -13.76 -1.63
N PRO A 11 2.09 -13.48 -1.36
CA PRO A 11 1.10 -13.36 -2.41
C PRO A 11 1.40 -12.14 -3.28
N THR A 12 1.28 -12.32 -4.60
CA THR A 12 1.27 -11.22 -5.56
C THR A 12 -0.12 -10.59 -5.58
N LEU A 13 -0.21 -9.31 -5.25
CA LEU A 13 -1.48 -8.58 -5.25
C LEU A 13 -1.93 -8.25 -6.68
N LYS A 14 -3.24 -8.34 -6.90
CA LYS A 14 -3.89 -7.86 -8.12
C LYS A 14 -4.74 -6.65 -7.76
N ILE A 15 -4.38 -5.49 -8.30
CA ILE A 15 -5.00 -4.21 -7.98
C ILE A 15 -5.74 -3.70 -9.21
N ILE A 16 -6.98 -3.24 -9.01
CA ILE A 16 -7.80 -2.64 -10.05
C ILE A 16 -7.86 -1.13 -9.79
N VAL A 17 -7.59 -0.32 -10.81
CA VAL A 17 -7.59 1.15 -10.72
C VAL A 17 -8.51 1.78 -11.77
N PRO A 18 -8.89 3.06 -11.66
CA PRO A 18 -9.62 3.75 -12.72
C PRO A 18 -8.89 3.72 -14.07
N THR A 19 -9.64 3.82 -15.16
CA THR A 19 -9.08 3.89 -16.51
C THR A 19 -8.11 5.06 -16.64
N ASN A 20 -6.93 4.81 -17.25
CA ASN A 20 -5.85 5.79 -17.42
C ASN A 20 -5.31 6.41 -16.11
N TYR A 21 -5.42 5.69 -14.99
CA TYR A 21 -4.94 6.19 -13.71
C TYR A 21 -3.41 6.40 -13.71
N THR A 22 -2.99 7.54 -13.17
CA THR A 22 -1.59 7.84 -12.85
C THR A 22 -1.55 8.50 -11.47
N GLY A 23 -0.54 8.18 -10.66
CA GLY A 23 -0.47 8.64 -9.28
C GLY A 23 -0.03 7.58 -8.28
N GLU A 24 0.08 8.01 -7.02
CA GLU A 24 0.35 7.13 -5.90
C GLU A 24 -0.83 6.21 -5.62
N ILE A 25 -0.55 5.00 -5.18
CA ILE A 25 -1.52 4.05 -4.63
C ILE A 25 -1.14 3.80 -3.17
N ASN A 26 -2.12 3.86 -2.28
CA ASN A 26 -1.95 3.64 -0.85
C ASN A 26 -2.78 2.43 -0.41
N LEU A 27 -2.13 1.32 -0.05
CA LEU A 27 -2.80 0.14 0.50
C LEU A 27 -2.77 0.20 2.03
N VAL A 28 -3.83 0.71 2.64
CA VAL A 28 -3.94 0.98 4.07
C VAL A 28 -4.28 -0.31 4.83
N VAL A 29 -3.64 -0.53 5.97
CA VAL A 29 -3.94 -1.68 6.83
C VAL A 29 -5.30 -1.53 7.49
N ALA A 30 -6.16 -2.54 7.36
CA ALA A 30 -7.53 -2.54 7.87
C ALA A 30 -7.86 -3.83 8.64
N ASN A 31 -8.88 -3.74 9.49
CA ASN A 31 -9.48 -4.86 10.22
C ASN A 31 -10.52 -5.54 9.32
N ILE A 32 -10.04 -6.24 8.29
CA ILE A 32 -10.84 -6.95 7.28
C ILE A 32 -10.28 -8.36 7.07
N ASP A 33 -11.15 -9.31 6.70
CA ASP A 33 -10.73 -10.68 6.42
C ASP A 33 -10.05 -10.77 5.04
N ASP A 34 -10.70 -10.20 4.03
CA ASP A 34 -10.22 -10.17 2.64
C ASP A 34 -9.80 -8.76 2.21
N ASN A 35 -8.78 -8.68 1.35
CA ASN A 35 -8.27 -7.41 0.83
C ASN A 35 -9.28 -6.74 -0.12
N ILE A 36 -9.40 -5.41 -0.02
CA ILE A 36 -10.19 -4.57 -0.93
C ILE A 36 -9.22 -3.83 -1.86
N LEU A 37 -9.02 -4.40 -3.06
CA LEU A 37 -7.99 -3.94 -4.02
C LEU A 37 -8.57 -3.27 -5.27
N ASN A 38 -9.85 -2.91 -5.25
CA ASN A 38 -10.45 -2.02 -6.24
C ASN A 38 -10.26 -0.59 -5.75
N VAL A 39 -9.16 0.01 -6.15
CA VAL A 39 -8.80 1.38 -5.79
C VAL A 39 -9.64 2.34 -6.62
N ASP A 40 -10.23 3.31 -5.95
CA ASP A 40 -11.05 4.36 -6.56
C ASP A 40 -10.24 5.66 -6.74
N GLU A 41 -10.93 6.77 -6.96
CA GLU A 41 -10.29 8.08 -7.17
C GLU A 41 -9.59 8.60 -5.91
N ASP A 42 -9.93 8.08 -4.73
CA ASP A 42 -9.29 8.39 -3.46
C ASP A 42 -7.95 7.65 -3.28
N ARG A 43 -7.50 6.89 -4.29
CA ARG A 43 -6.15 6.32 -4.36
C ARG A 43 -5.85 5.30 -3.25
N ILE A 44 -6.87 4.84 -2.55
CA ILE A 44 -6.76 3.96 -1.39
C ILE A 44 -7.32 2.58 -1.72
N GLY A 45 -6.53 1.56 -1.38
CA GLY A 45 -7.01 0.19 -1.20
C GLY A 45 -6.85 -0.20 0.27
N TYR A 46 -7.52 -1.28 0.68
CA TYR A 46 -7.40 -1.80 2.03
C TYR A 46 -6.85 -3.22 2.02
N ILE A 47 -5.88 -3.48 2.88
CA ILE A 47 -5.26 -4.79 3.05
C ILE A 47 -5.34 -5.23 4.50
N ASN A 48 -5.44 -6.53 4.71
CA ASN A 48 -5.30 -7.10 6.05
C ASN A 48 -3.82 -7.10 6.51
N GLU A 49 -3.60 -7.26 7.80
CA GLU A 49 -2.25 -7.24 8.40
C GLU A 49 -1.36 -8.35 7.87
N MET A 50 -1.92 -9.54 7.63
CA MET A 50 -1.16 -10.66 7.06
C MET A 50 -0.57 -10.31 5.69
N THR A 51 -1.33 -9.62 4.85
CA THR A 51 -0.88 -9.16 3.52
C THR A 51 0.21 -8.11 3.67
N PHE A 52 0.01 -7.13 4.56
CA PHE A 52 1.01 -6.10 4.83
C PHE A 52 2.36 -6.68 5.25
N ASP A 53 2.35 -7.70 6.13
CA ASP A 53 3.57 -8.32 6.65
C ASP A 53 4.26 -9.26 5.65
N LYS A 54 3.52 -9.81 4.68
CA LYS A 54 4.01 -10.87 3.78
C LYS A 54 4.22 -10.43 2.34
N THR A 55 3.69 -9.29 1.89
CA THR A 55 3.85 -8.83 0.51
C THR A 55 5.07 -7.91 0.36
N TYR A 56 6.05 -8.38 -0.41
CA TYR A 56 7.21 -7.59 -0.85
C TYR A 56 7.33 -7.53 -2.38
N ARG A 57 6.49 -8.29 -3.09
CA ARG A 57 6.54 -8.43 -4.55
C ARG A 57 5.82 -7.28 -5.24
N LYS A 58 6.30 -6.94 -6.44
CA LYS A 58 5.62 -6.05 -7.37
C LYS A 58 4.19 -6.58 -7.65
N PRO A 59 3.14 -5.74 -7.52
CA PRO A 59 1.78 -6.14 -7.80
C PRO A 59 1.53 -6.19 -9.31
N ILE A 60 0.42 -6.82 -9.68
CA ILE A 60 -0.18 -6.71 -11.01
C ILE A 60 -1.25 -5.63 -10.92
N VAL A 61 -1.15 -4.59 -11.74
CA VAL A 61 -2.13 -3.49 -11.77
C VAL A 61 -2.84 -3.50 -13.11
N ILE A 62 -4.17 -3.54 -13.07
CA ILE A 62 -5.02 -3.52 -14.24
C ILE A 62 -6.01 -2.37 -14.10
N ASP A 63 -6.29 -1.64 -15.18
CA ASP A 63 -7.35 -0.65 -15.15
C ASP A 63 -8.75 -1.28 -15.35
N ARG A 64 -9.82 -0.48 -15.18
CA ARG A 64 -11.21 -0.94 -15.39
C ARG A 64 -11.51 -1.40 -16.82
N ASN A 65 -10.67 -1.04 -17.79
CA ASN A 65 -10.79 -1.49 -19.18
C ASN A 65 -10.00 -2.78 -19.46
N GLY A 66 -9.26 -3.31 -18.48
CA GLY A 66 -8.43 -4.50 -18.62
C GLY A 66 -6.99 -4.24 -19.09
N ASN A 67 -6.56 -2.98 -19.18
CA ASN A 67 -5.19 -2.63 -19.58
C ASN A 67 -4.21 -2.92 -18.45
N ASP A 68 -3.10 -3.59 -18.77
CA ASP A 68 -2.02 -3.87 -17.82
C ASP A 68 -1.09 -2.66 -17.64
N LEU A 69 -1.08 -2.11 -16.43
CA LEU A 69 -0.26 -0.97 -16.04
C LEU A 69 1.02 -1.41 -15.29
N SER A 70 1.26 -2.71 -15.13
CA SER A 70 2.35 -3.26 -14.30
C SER A 70 3.75 -2.83 -14.77
N LYS A 71 3.91 -2.41 -16.02
CA LYS A 71 5.19 -1.87 -16.53
C LYS A 71 5.44 -0.43 -16.10
N GLN A 72 4.39 0.32 -15.77
CA GLN A 72 4.44 1.74 -15.39
C GLN A 72 4.69 1.94 -13.89
N LEU A 73 4.75 0.85 -13.11
CA LEU A 73 4.87 0.95 -11.67
C LEU A 73 6.29 1.33 -11.25
N LYS A 74 6.37 2.40 -10.46
CA LYS A 74 7.55 2.85 -9.76
C LYS A 74 7.45 2.45 -8.30
N GLY A 75 8.37 1.58 -7.89
CA GLY A 75 8.54 1.21 -6.50
C GLY A 75 9.48 2.16 -5.75
N PHE A 76 9.82 1.81 -4.51
CA PHE A 76 10.78 2.57 -3.70
C PHE A 76 12.21 2.47 -4.25
N ASN A 77 12.68 1.24 -4.51
CA ASN A 77 13.98 0.97 -5.14
C ASN A 77 14.06 -0.46 -5.71
N ASN A 78 15.24 -0.85 -6.18
CA ASN A 78 15.48 -2.17 -6.81
C ASN A 78 15.38 -3.36 -5.84
N LEU A 79 15.52 -3.14 -4.54
CA LEU A 79 15.47 -4.18 -3.50
C LEU A 79 14.10 -4.28 -2.83
N ILE A 80 13.39 -3.16 -2.71
CA ILE A 80 12.11 -3.05 -2.03
C ILE A 80 11.14 -2.32 -2.95
N PHE A 81 10.09 -3.02 -3.36
CA PHE A 81 9.10 -2.43 -4.26
C PHE A 81 8.22 -1.40 -3.54
N TRP A 82 7.81 -1.67 -2.31
CA TRP A 82 6.87 -0.82 -1.57
C TRP A 82 7.59 0.21 -0.68
N THR A 83 7.00 1.39 -0.53
CA THR A 83 7.25 2.23 0.66
C THR A 83 6.23 1.88 1.74
N ASN A 84 6.67 1.88 3.00
CA ASN A 84 5.83 1.47 4.14
C ASN A 84 5.69 2.60 5.17
N PRO A 85 5.05 3.74 4.82
CA PRO A 85 4.95 4.87 5.73
C PRO A 85 4.02 4.58 6.92
N GLU A 86 4.37 5.18 8.06
CA GLU A 86 3.45 5.40 9.17
C GLU A 86 2.89 6.82 9.04
N HIS A 87 1.57 6.96 8.86
CA HIS A 87 0.95 8.29 8.80
C HIS A 87 0.43 8.66 10.19
N CYS A 88 0.96 9.76 10.71
CA CYS A 88 0.56 10.38 11.96
C CYS A 88 -0.44 11.51 11.70
N CYS A 89 -1.41 11.78 12.57
CA CYS A 89 -1.89 10.96 13.67
C CYS A 89 -3.42 11.09 13.71
N ILE A 90 -4.12 9.96 13.75
CA ILE A 90 -5.56 9.94 13.97
C ILE A 90 -5.76 9.53 15.43
N GLN A 91 -6.19 10.49 16.26
CA GLN A 91 -6.47 10.26 17.69
C GLN A 91 -5.29 9.61 18.46
N LEU A 92 -4.07 10.13 18.29
CA LEU A 92 -2.83 9.58 18.89
C LEU A 92 -2.43 8.17 18.41
N ASN A 93 -3.03 7.71 17.31
CA ASN A 93 -2.63 6.48 16.64
C ASN A 93 -2.04 6.79 15.26
N ALA A 94 -1.12 5.94 14.82
CA ALA A 94 -0.63 5.89 13.45
C ALA A 94 -1.52 4.97 12.61
N ILE A 95 -1.53 5.22 11.30
CA ILE A 95 -1.98 4.24 10.30
C ILE A 95 -0.75 3.77 9.51
N LYS A 96 -0.81 2.55 9.00
CA LYS A 96 0.24 1.96 8.16
C LYS A 96 -0.29 1.70 6.76
N SER A 97 0.57 1.82 5.76
CA SER A 97 0.21 1.47 4.39
C SER A 97 1.39 0.90 3.59
N LEU A 98 1.10 0.15 2.53
CA LEU A 98 2.06 -0.15 1.45
C LEU A 98 1.78 0.78 0.29
N ASN A 99 2.82 1.46 -0.20
CA ASN A 99 2.69 2.52 -1.19
C ASN A 99 3.61 2.28 -2.39
N PHE A 100 3.13 2.64 -3.57
CA PHE A 100 3.90 2.70 -4.83
C PHE A 100 3.23 3.70 -5.77
N GLU A 101 3.84 3.96 -6.91
CA GLU A 101 3.35 4.92 -7.89
C GLU A 101 3.12 4.29 -9.26
N ILE A 102 2.08 4.74 -9.97
CA ILE A 102 1.81 4.44 -11.37
C ILE A 102 2.20 5.68 -12.18
N LEU A 103 3.27 5.56 -12.97
CA LEU A 103 3.75 6.66 -13.81
C LEU A 103 2.90 6.82 -15.07
N PRO A 104 2.75 8.04 -15.61
CA PRO A 104 2.25 8.21 -16.97
C PRO A 104 3.12 7.46 -17.98
N GLN A 105 2.51 7.02 -19.08
CA GLN A 105 3.23 6.41 -20.18
C GLN A 105 4.36 7.32 -20.65
N ASP A 106 5.54 6.74 -20.86
CA ASP A 106 6.76 7.40 -21.32
C ASP A 106 7.35 8.47 -20.39
N LYS A 107 7.01 8.43 -19.09
CA LYS A 107 7.62 9.30 -18.06
C LYS A 107 8.37 8.50 -17.00
N THR A 108 9.46 9.08 -16.50
CA THR A 108 10.28 8.53 -15.40
C THR A 108 9.90 9.10 -14.04
N GLU A 109 9.15 10.21 -14.04
CA GLU A 109 8.72 10.94 -12.85
C GLU A 109 7.29 11.45 -13.02
N ASN A 110 6.61 11.57 -11.89
CA ASN A 110 5.25 12.09 -11.82
C ASN A 110 5.27 13.54 -11.33
N PRO A 111 4.64 14.49 -12.04
CA PRO A 111 4.55 15.89 -11.60
C PRO A 111 3.51 16.15 -10.49
N PHE A 112 2.82 15.13 -9.96
CA PHE A 112 1.69 15.32 -9.05
C PHE A 112 2.04 15.42 -7.56
N LYS A 113 1.16 16.16 -6.86
CA LYS A 113 1.32 16.71 -5.51
C LYS A 113 1.00 15.71 -4.38
N PHE A 114 1.62 15.99 -3.23
CA PHE A 114 1.35 15.42 -1.90
C PHE A 114 -0.12 15.02 -1.69
N PHE A 115 -0.35 13.75 -1.35
CA PHE A 115 -1.66 13.20 -1.00
C PHE A 115 -1.75 12.92 0.49
N GLU A 116 -2.73 13.51 1.18
CA GLU A 116 -2.90 13.34 2.62
C GLU A 116 -3.83 12.16 2.91
N VAL A 117 -3.25 10.95 2.96
CA VAL A 117 -3.97 9.67 3.13
C VAL A 117 -5.00 9.71 4.27
N THR A 118 -4.64 10.28 5.42
CA THR A 118 -5.46 10.31 6.64
C THR A 118 -6.82 11.01 6.49
N LYS A 119 -6.99 11.83 5.44
CA LYS A 119 -8.26 12.52 5.14
C LYS A 119 -9.24 11.66 4.33
N HIS A 120 -8.74 10.68 3.60
CA HIS A 120 -9.52 9.92 2.62
C HIS A 120 -9.81 8.46 3.05
N ILE A 121 -9.24 8.00 4.17
CA ILE A 121 -9.49 6.65 4.67
C ILE A 121 -10.91 6.46 5.24
N ASP A 122 -11.40 5.23 5.15
CA ASP A 122 -12.53 4.75 5.94
C ASP A 122 -12.05 4.42 7.36
N ARG A 123 -12.39 5.31 8.29
CA ARG A 123 -12.02 5.20 9.71
C ARG A 123 -12.71 4.05 10.43
N LYS A 124 -13.78 3.47 9.88
CA LYS A 124 -14.51 2.35 10.51
C LYS A 124 -13.72 1.04 10.40
N ILE A 125 -13.04 0.85 9.27
CA ILE A 125 -12.29 -0.39 8.99
C ILE A 125 -10.79 -0.23 9.18
N THR A 126 -10.25 1.00 9.07
CA THR A 126 -8.79 1.22 9.18
C THR A 126 -8.25 0.78 10.53
N LYS A 127 -7.17 0.01 10.50
CA LYS A 127 -6.47 -0.43 11.71
C LYS A 127 -5.61 0.72 12.25
N LEU A 128 -5.85 1.06 13.52
CA LEU A 128 -5.10 2.07 14.24
C LEU A 128 -3.97 1.41 15.06
N PHE A 129 -2.78 1.98 14.97
CA PHE A 129 -1.60 1.51 15.71
C PHE A 129 -1.24 2.54 16.79
N PRO A 130 -1.22 2.15 18.08
CA PRO A 130 -0.79 3.05 19.14
C PRO A 130 0.62 3.56 18.89
N LEU A 131 0.82 4.87 18.98
CA LEU A 131 2.16 5.44 18.93
C LEU A 131 2.95 4.92 20.13
N LYS A 132 4.11 4.30 19.86
CA LYS A 132 5.04 3.93 20.94
C LYS A 132 5.44 5.21 21.67
N ARG A 133 4.97 5.39 22.91
CA ARG A 133 5.51 6.43 23.80
C ARG A 133 6.98 6.11 24.00
N LYS A 134 7.88 6.92 23.44
CA LYS A 134 9.28 6.90 23.85
C LYS A 134 9.32 7.26 25.33
N TYR A 135 9.46 6.27 26.20
CA TYR A 135 9.88 6.54 27.57
C TYR A 135 11.25 7.20 27.47
N LYS A 136 11.32 8.49 27.81
CA LYS A 136 12.60 9.12 28.11
C LYS A 136 13.09 8.43 29.38
N SER A 137 14.08 7.55 29.25
CA SER A 137 14.89 7.17 30.41
C SER A 137 15.50 8.46 30.93
N LYS A 138 15.13 8.84 32.15
CA LYS A 138 15.83 9.88 32.91
C LYS A 138 17.18 9.33 33.36
#